data_AF-A0A7Y1TVV7-F1
#
_entry.id   AF-A0A7Y1TVV7-F1
#
_cell.length_a   1.000
_cell.length_b   1.000
_cell.length_c   1.000
_cell.angle_alpha   90.00
_cell.angle_beta   90.00
_cell.angle_gamma   90.00
#
_symmetry.space_group_name_H-M   'P 1'
#
loop_
_entity.id
_entity.type
_entity.pdbx_description
1 polymer ?
#
loop_
_entity_poly.entity_id
_entity_poly.type
_entity_poly.pdbx_seq_one_letter_code
_entity_poly.pdbx_strand_id
1 'polypeptide(L)'
;MKPIFLVIFFALAASSCAQLDTLSMTCGGTSGYQATKITYGDSQIKVKPKSFGKNNKELQFRLDPKSDNTDERDYKTVKVTVKGKASDPNSSWINGSSTFNSANVFFAGCVPANAPEDTVYKYIVTVEHVGELDPRVQVKN
;
A
#
# COMPACT_ATOMS: atom_id res chain seq x y z
N MET A 1 -74.68 16.98 7.37
CA MET A 1 -73.43 16.30 7.77
C MET A 1 -72.55 16.22 6.53
N LYS A 2 -71.46 16.99 6.49
CA LYS A 2 -70.50 17.16 5.37
C LYS A 2 -69.15 16.52 5.77
N PRO A 3 -68.27 16.19 4.81
CA PRO A 3 -67.33 15.05 4.83
C PRO A 3 -65.95 15.39 5.41
N ILE A 4 -65.16 14.37 5.74
CA ILE A 4 -63.72 14.53 6.00
C ILE A 4 -62.95 13.53 5.13
N PHE A 5 -62.26 14.09 4.14
CA PHE A 5 -61.12 13.50 3.44
C PHE A 5 -59.94 13.38 4.41
N LEU A 6 -59.24 12.25 4.42
CA LEU A 6 -57.92 12.16 5.05
C LEU A 6 -56.87 11.85 3.98
N VAL A 7 -56.18 12.91 3.55
CA VAL A 7 -54.90 12.85 2.85
C VAL A 7 -53.83 12.98 3.93
N ILE A 8 -52.92 12.02 4.04
CA ILE A 8 -51.67 12.21 4.77
C ILE A 8 -50.52 11.89 3.82
N PHE A 9 -49.88 12.97 3.37
CA PHE A 9 -48.53 12.98 2.83
C PHE A 9 -47.56 12.63 3.95
N PHE A 10 -46.69 11.63 3.74
CA PHE A 10 -45.45 11.51 4.50
C PHE A 10 -44.27 11.62 3.52
N ALA A 11 -43.64 12.79 3.56
CA ALA A 11 -42.37 13.08 2.93
C ALA A 11 -41.24 12.69 3.89
N LEU A 12 -40.34 11.80 3.50
CA LEU A 12 -39.03 11.54 4.12
C LEU A 12 -38.25 10.62 3.16
N ALA A 13 -36.99 10.81 2.80
CA ALA A 13 -36.02 11.85 3.05
C ALA A 13 -34.97 11.74 1.92
N ALA A 14 -34.55 12.88 1.36
CA ALA A 14 -33.31 12.94 0.60
C ALA A 14 -32.15 12.75 1.58
N SER A 15 -31.45 11.62 1.47
CA SER A 15 -30.14 11.47 2.10
C SER A 15 -29.08 11.87 1.08
N SER A 16 -28.69 13.14 1.13
CA SER A 16 -27.41 13.59 0.62
C SER A 16 -26.28 13.11 1.54
N CYS A 17 -25.05 13.16 1.02
CA CYS A 17 -23.78 12.96 1.72
C CYS A 17 -23.47 11.54 2.21
N ALA A 18 -22.67 10.82 1.42
CA ALA A 18 -21.28 10.66 1.82
C ALA A 18 -20.43 10.56 0.56
N GLN A 19 -19.51 11.51 0.43
CA GLN A 19 -18.28 11.37 -0.33
C GLN A 19 -17.83 9.91 -0.33
N LEU A 20 -17.52 9.39 -1.51
CA LEU A 20 -16.53 8.34 -1.64
C LEU A 20 -15.21 8.97 -1.18
N ASP A 21 -15.06 9.10 0.14
CA ASP A 21 -13.79 9.43 0.75
C ASP A 21 -12.84 8.34 0.27
N THR A 22 -11.83 8.80 -0.46
CA THR A 22 -10.58 8.09 -0.65
C THR A 22 -10.21 7.46 0.69
N LEU A 23 -10.48 6.17 0.82
CA LEU A 23 -10.03 5.33 1.91
C LEU A 23 -8.50 5.29 1.82
N SER A 24 -7.87 6.31 2.38
CA SER A 24 -6.56 6.19 2.99
C SER A 24 -6.74 5.24 4.17
N MET A 25 -6.78 3.93 3.91
CA MET A 25 -6.68 2.91 4.94
C MET A 25 -5.27 2.97 5.51
N THR A 26 -5.04 3.95 6.37
CA THR A 26 -3.88 3.91 7.25
C THR A 26 -4.11 2.79 8.25
N CYS A 27 -3.03 2.11 8.65
CA CYS A 27 -3.10 1.04 9.61
C CYS A 27 -3.48 1.60 10.99
N GLY A 28 -4.76 1.79 11.25
CA GLY A 28 -5.35 2.07 12.58
C GLY A 28 -4.78 3.24 13.40
N GLY A 29 -3.89 4.08 12.87
CA GLY A 29 -3.24 5.14 13.62
C GLY A 29 -2.40 6.08 12.75
N THR A 30 -2.38 7.36 13.13
CA THR A 30 -1.77 8.48 12.40
C THR A 30 -0.23 8.56 12.47
N SER A 31 0.44 7.53 13.00
CA SER A 31 1.89 7.61 13.21
C SER A 31 2.58 6.25 13.11
N GLY A 32 3.53 6.14 12.17
CA GLY A 32 4.45 5.02 12.08
C GLY A 32 4.45 4.35 10.71
N TYR A 33 5.05 5.00 9.72
CA TYR A 33 5.40 4.35 8.45
C TYR A 33 6.92 4.20 8.36
N GLN A 34 7.35 3.16 7.66
CA GLN A 34 8.75 3.00 7.28
C GLN A 34 8.78 2.74 5.77
N ALA A 35 9.30 3.70 5.02
CA ALA A 35 9.34 3.64 3.57
C ALA A 35 10.59 2.89 3.09
N THR A 36 10.38 1.83 2.32
CA THR A 36 11.40 1.13 1.55
C THR A 36 11.59 1.85 0.22
N LYS A 37 12.78 2.39 -0.02
CA LYS A 37 13.12 3.04 -1.29
C LYS A 37 13.59 1.99 -2.29
N ILE A 38 12.96 2.00 -3.46
CA ILE A 38 13.32 1.21 -4.64
C ILE A 38 13.80 2.18 -5.70
N THR A 39 15.08 2.12 -6.05
CA THR A 39 15.60 2.82 -7.23
C THR A 39 15.53 1.87 -8.42
N TYR A 40 15.07 2.34 -9.58
CA TYR A 40 14.81 1.51 -10.78
C TYR A 40 15.11 2.28 -12.09
N GLY A 41 15.34 1.54 -13.19
CA GLY A 41 15.83 2.06 -14.47
C GLY A 41 16.80 1.08 -15.13
N ASP A 42 17.67 1.56 -16.02
CA ASP A 42 18.47 0.77 -16.98
C ASP A 42 19.43 -0.33 -16.47
N SER A 43 19.55 -0.66 -15.18
CA SER A 43 20.20 -1.93 -14.73
C SER A 43 20.18 -2.20 -13.23
N GLN A 44 19.74 -1.28 -12.37
CA GLN A 44 19.95 -1.42 -10.94
C GLN A 44 18.68 -1.19 -10.15
N ILE A 45 17.94 -2.28 -9.92
CA ILE A 45 16.93 -2.27 -8.87
C ILE A 45 17.62 -2.42 -7.51
N LYS A 46 17.50 -1.40 -6.66
CA LYS A 46 18.10 -1.41 -5.31
C LYS A 46 17.01 -1.29 -4.25
N VAL A 47 16.95 -2.28 -3.37
CA VAL A 47 16.13 -2.23 -2.14
C VAL A 47 17.05 -2.15 -0.94
N LYS A 48 16.80 -1.20 -0.05
CA LYS A 48 17.47 -1.17 1.25
C LYS A 48 16.69 -2.05 2.23
N PRO A 49 17.33 -3.00 2.92
CA PRO A 49 16.70 -3.71 4.05
C PRO A 49 16.13 -2.71 5.05
N LYS A 50 14.99 -3.05 5.64
CA LYS A 50 14.28 -2.18 6.57
C LYS A 50 13.92 -2.91 7.85
N SER A 51 13.86 -2.15 8.94
CA SER A 51 13.30 -2.59 10.22
C SER A 51 12.04 -1.79 10.54
N PHE A 52 11.02 -2.45 11.06
CA PHE A 52 9.72 -1.89 11.37
C PHE A 52 9.43 -2.08 12.85
N GLY A 53 8.77 -1.11 13.48
CA GLY A 53 8.18 -1.34 14.79
C GLY A 53 6.91 -2.19 14.66
N LYS A 54 6.57 -2.91 15.73
CA LYS A 54 5.31 -3.66 15.86
C LYS A 54 4.11 -2.71 15.91
N ASN A 55 2.91 -3.29 15.80
CA ASN A 55 1.59 -2.68 15.97
C ASN A 55 1.23 -1.64 14.92
N ASN A 56 0.50 -2.08 13.89
CA ASN A 56 -0.18 -1.20 12.93
C ASN A 56 0.75 -0.22 12.21
N LYS A 57 2.04 -0.54 12.10
CA LYS A 57 2.95 0.23 11.25
C LYS A 57 2.80 -0.17 9.80
N GLU A 58 2.94 0.82 8.94
CA GLU A 58 2.76 0.65 7.50
C GLU A 58 4.06 0.29 6.82
N LEU A 59 4.03 -0.83 6.08
CA LEU A 59 5.06 -1.16 5.10
C LEU A 59 4.79 -0.37 3.82
N GLN A 60 5.55 0.70 3.65
CA GLN A 60 5.45 1.58 2.49
C GLN A 60 6.62 1.39 1.54
N PHE A 61 6.37 1.61 0.25
CA PHE A 61 7.36 1.59 -0.81
C PHE A 61 7.36 2.91 -1.57
N ARG A 62 8.55 3.45 -1.80
CA ARG A 62 8.76 4.63 -2.63
C ARG A 62 9.63 4.22 -3.82
N LEU A 63 9.16 4.53 -5.02
CA LEU A 63 9.92 4.29 -6.24
C LEU A 63 10.57 5.59 -6.69
N ASP A 64 11.88 5.55 -6.86
CA ASP A 64 12.64 6.68 -7.41
C ASP A 64 13.31 6.23 -8.72
N PRO A 65 12.80 6.66 -9.88
CA PRO A 65 13.44 6.35 -11.16
C PRO A 65 14.83 7.02 -11.19
N LYS A 66 15.79 6.34 -11.81
CA LYS A 66 17.14 6.89 -11.97
C LYS A 66 17.09 8.10 -12.92
N SER A 67 17.66 9.23 -12.51
CA SER A 67 17.59 10.50 -13.25
C SER A 67 18.48 10.54 -14.49
N ASP A 68 19.50 9.68 -14.57
CA ASP A 68 20.48 9.55 -15.65
C ASP A 68 20.20 8.32 -16.53
N ASN A 69 18.96 7.82 -16.51
CA ASN A 69 18.56 6.66 -17.31
C ASN A 69 18.66 6.99 -18.82
N THR A 70 19.41 6.18 -19.56
CA THR A 70 19.64 6.34 -21.01
C THR A 70 18.70 5.50 -21.87
N ASP A 71 17.87 4.68 -21.23
CA ASP A 71 16.91 3.78 -21.88
C ASP A 71 15.67 4.55 -22.34
N GLU A 72 15.24 4.30 -23.59
CA GLU A 72 14.08 4.94 -24.22
C GLU A 72 12.73 4.50 -23.62
N ARG A 73 12.73 3.46 -22.77
CA ARG A 73 11.53 3.00 -22.07
C ARG A 73 11.03 4.06 -21.09
N ASP A 74 9.72 4.34 -21.14
CA ASP A 74 9.08 5.29 -20.23
C ASP A 74 8.89 4.69 -18.83
N TYR A 75 9.85 4.92 -17.95
CA TYR A 75 9.77 4.55 -16.54
C TYR A 75 9.06 5.60 -15.67
N LYS A 76 8.43 6.64 -16.25
CA LYS A 76 7.65 7.61 -15.45
C LYS A 76 6.44 6.98 -14.80
N THR A 77 5.90 5.92 -15.41
CA THR A 77 4.78 5.15 -14.87
C THR A 77 5.08 3.66 -14.92
N VAL A 78 5.21 3.01 -13.77
CA VAL A 78 5.43 1.55 -13.69
C VAL A 78 4.48 0.90 -12.70
N LYS A 79 4.03 -0.32 -12.99
CA LYS A 79 3.31 -1.13 -12.01
C LYS A 79 4.30 -1.83 -11.09
N VAL A 80 4.02 -1.79 -9.79
CA VAL A 80 4.76 -2.54 -8.78
C VAL A 80 3.83 -3.45 -8.02
N THR A 81 4.27 -4.70 -7.84
CA THR A 81 3.60 -5.71 -7.04
C THR A 81 4.53 -6.16 -5.92
N VAL A 82 4.02 -6.21 -4.70
CA VAL A 82 4.73 -6.70 -3.51
C VAL A 82 3.97 -7.88 -2.95
N LYS A 83 4.64 -9.01 -2.74
CA LYS A 83 4.01 -10.23 -2.21
C LYS A 83 4.93 -10.96 -1.25
N GLY A 84 4.41 -11.35 -0.09
CA GLY A 84 5.05 -12.27 0.82
C GLY A 84 5.40 -13.58 0.12
N LYS A 85 6.55 -14.17 0.47
CA LYS A 85 6.97 -15.45 -0.10
C LYS A 85 6.12 -16.58 0.45
N ALA A 86 5.61 -17.46 -0.42
CA ALA A 86 4.91 -18.66 0.00
C ALA A 86 5.76 -19.58 0.91
N SER A 87 7.09 -19.55 0.75
CA SER A 87 8.03 -20.27 1.61
C SER A 87 8.16 -19.69 3.02
N ASP A 88 7.56 -18.53 3.29
CA ASP A 88 7.56 -17.85 4.59
C ASP A 88 6.13 -17.47 5.00
N PRO A 89 5.42 -18.36 5.74
CA PRO A 89 4.01 -18.17 6.06
C PRO A 89 3.74 -16.93 6.92
N ASN A 90 4.75 -16.45 7.65
CA ASN A 90 4.65 -15.24 8.48
C ASN A 90 4.55 -13.97 7.63
N SER A 91 4.91 -14.03 6.35
CA SER A 91 4.94 -12.88 5.43
C SER A 91 3.65 -12.68 4.64
N SER A 92 2.61 -13.48 4.88
CA SER A 92 1.34 -13.44 4.15
C SER A 92 0.60 -12.09 4.21
N TRP A 93 0.85 -11.29 5.24
CA TRP A 93 0.29 -9.94 5.40
C TRP A 93 0.95 -8.89 4.48
N ILE A 94 2.11 -9.22 3.88
CA ILE A 94 2.79 -8.35 2.92
C ILE A 94 2.18 -8.62 1.55
N ASN A 95 1.23 -7.81 1.11
CA ASN A 95 0.63 -7.95 -0.21
C ASN A 95 0.05 -6.62 -0.69
N GLY A 96 0.42 -6.23 -1.92
CA GLY A 96 -0.36 -5.26 -2.66
C GLY A 96 0.26 -4.89 -4.00
N SER A 97 -0.45 -4.05 -4.75
CA SER A 97 -0.05 -3.61 -6.07
C SER A 97 -0.49 -2.16 -6.31
N SER A 98 0.31 -1.40 -7.04
CA SER A 98 -0.08 -0.07 -7.52
C SER A 98 0.67 0.31 -8.79
N THR A 99 0.10 1.25 -9.55
CA THR A 99 0.74 1.92 -10.68
C THR A 99 1.31 3.24 -10.20
N PHE A 100 2.55 3.54 -10.55
CA PHE A 100 3.33 4.51 -9.79
C PHE A 100 4.08 5.50 -10.67
N ASN A 101 4.13 6.75 -10.21
CA ASN A 101 5.04 7.80 -10.69
C ASN A 101 5.86 8.34 -9.51
N SER A 102 6.95 9.05 -9.78
CA SER A 102 7.96 9.50 -8.79
C SER A 102 7.44 10.38 -7.64
N ALA A 103 6.15 10.73 -7.61
CA ALA A 103 5.54 11.59 -6.60
C ALA A 103 4.87 10.82 -5.45
N ASN A 104 4.60 9.52 -5.61
CA ASN A 104 3.73 8.79 -4.69
C ASN A 104 4.50 7.92 -3.69
N VAL A 105 3.78 7.40 -2.70
CA VAL A 105 4.22 6.33 -1.78
C VAL A 105 3.13 5.25 -1.81
N PHE A 106 3.52 3.98 -1.90
CA PHE A 106 2.60 2.85 -1.99
C PHE A 106 2.59 2.06 -0.68
N PHE A 107 1.41 1.62 -0.25
CA PHE A 107 1.20 0.82 0.94
C PHE A 107 1.02 -0.66 0.61
N ALA A 108 1.87 -1.52 1.17
CA ALA A 108 1.85 -2.96 0.90
C ALA A 108 1.25 -3.81 2.03
N GLY A 109 0.85 -3.22 3.15
CA GLY A 109 0.25 -3.96 4.27
C GLY A 109 0.62 -3.42 5.65
N CYS A 110 -0.22 -3.77 6.62
CA CYS A 110 -0.04 -3.48 8.03
C CYS A 110 0.75 -4.59 8.71
N VAL A 111 1.73 -4.24 9.53
CA VAL A 111 2.36 -5.20 10.44
C VAL A 111 1.30 -5.72 11.43
N PRO A 112 1.01 -7.04 11.45
CA PRO A 112 0.03 -7.62 12.37
C PRO A 112 0.41 -7.40 13.84
N ALA A 113 -0.56 -7.19 14.72
CA ALA A 113 -0.32 -7.02 16.16
C ALA A 113 0.35 -8.26 16.80
N ASN A 114 0.12 -9.45 16.23
CA ASN A 114 0.70 -10.72 16.66
C ASN A 114 1.97 -11.09 15.87
N ALA A 115 2.53 -10.19 15.06
CA ALA A 115 3.79 -10.42 14.35
C ALA A 115 4.92 -10.76 15.35
N PRO A 116 5.58 -11.93 15.21
CA PRO A 116 6.73 -12.28 16.04
C PRO A 116 7.84 -11.23 15.96
N GLU A 117 8.41 -10.91 17.13
CA GLU A 117 9.52 -9.98 17.28
C GLU A 117 10.82 -10.57 16.72
N ASP A 118 11.72 -9.68 16.29
CA ASP A 118 13.01 -9.98 15.68
C ASP A 118 12.96 -10.98 14.51
N THR A 119 11.76 -11.16 13.95
CA THR A 119 11.52 -12.07 12.84
C THR A 119 11.77 -11.37 11.52
N VAL A 120 12.46 -12.09 10.63
CA VAL A 120 12.77 -11.64 9.27
C VAL A 120 11.72 -12.19 8.32
N TYR A 121 10.92 -11.30 7.76
CA TYR A 121 9.88 -11.57 6.79
C TYR A 121 10.45 -11.45 5.37
N LYS A 122 10.10 -12.41 4.52
CA LYS A 122 10.59 -12.55 3.14
C LYS A 122 9.47 -12.24 2.14
N TYR A 123 9.75 -11.37 1.18
CA TYR A 123 8.78 -10.97 0.15
C TYR A 123 9.49 -10.74 -1.19
N ILE A 124 8.71 -10.77 -2.27
CA ILE A 124 9.12 -10.43 -3.62
C ILE A 124 8.56 -9.06 -3.97
N VAL A 125 9.37 -8.25 -4.63
CA VAL A 125 8.92 -7.04 -5.30
C VAL A 125 9.15 -7.20 -6.79
N THR A 126 8.08 -7.12 -7.57
CA THR A 126 8.12 -7.14 -9.04
C THR A 126 7.83 -5.74 -9.55
N VAL A 127 8.76 -5.18 -10.33
CA VAL A 127 8.60 -3.90 -11.03
C VAL A 127 8.45 -4.21 -12.51
N GLU A 128 7.27 -3.91 -13.07
CA GLU A 128 6.92 -4.24 -14.45
C GLU A 128 7.94 -3.67 -15.44
N HIS A 129 8.33 -4.47 -16.44
CA HIS A 129 9.37 -4.17 -17.44
C HIS A 129 10.79 -3.93 -16.90
N VAL A 130 11.02 -3.98 -15.58
CA VAL A 130 12.34 -3.80 -14.96
C VAL A 130 12.88 -5.11 -14.39
N GLY A 131 12.11 -5.82 -13.56
CA GLY A 131 12.53 -7.09 -12.95
C GLY A 131 12.00 -7.35 -11.54
N GLU A 132 12.60 -8.36 -10.89
CA GLU A 132 12.19 -8.83 -9.56
C GLU A 132 13.30 -8.66 -8.52
N LEU A 133 12.88 -8.48 -7.28
CA LEU A 133 13.73 -8.33 -6.10
C LEU A 133 13.29 -9.31 -5.02
N ASP A 134 14.26 -9.78 -4.25
CA ASP A 134 14.04 -10.68 -3.11
C ASP A 134 14.46 -10.07 -1.74
N PRO A 135 13.85 -8.95 -1.32
CA PRO A 135 14.22 -8.25 -0.09
C PRO A 135 13.74 -8.95 1.20
N ARG A 136 14.17 -8.37 2.31
CA ARG A 136 13.86 -8.81 3.67
C ARG A 136 13.44 -7.63 4.52
N VAL A 137 12.56 -7.88 5.48
CA VAL A 137 12.14 -6.90 6.48
C VAL A 137 12.14 -7.51 7.87
N GLN A 138 12.68 -6.80 8.86
CA GLN A 138 12.68 -7.26 10.25
C GLN A 138 11.66 -6.47 11.07
N VAL A 139 10.80 -7.14 11.82
CA VAL A 139 9.94 -6.48 12.82
C VAL A 139 10.69 -6.43 14.15
N LYS A 140 10.75 -5.25 14.76
CA LYS A 140 11.35 -4.93 16.05
C LYS A 140 10.27 -4.33 16.96
N ASN A 141 10.54 -4.26 18.26
CA ASN A 141 9.74 -3.44 19.18
C ASN A 141 9.92 -1.94 18.92
#